data_AF-A0A2Z6M040-F1
#
_entry.id   AF-A0A2Z6M040-F1
#
_cell.length_a   1.000
_cell.length_b   1.000
_cell.length_c   1.000
_cell.angle_alpha   90.00
_cell.angle_beta   90.00
_cell.angle_gamma   90.00
#
_symmetry.space_group_name_H-M   'P 1'
#
loop_
_entity.id
_entity.type
_entity.pdbx_description
1 polymer ?
#
loop_
_entity_poly.entity_id
_entity_poly.type
_entity_poly.pdbx_seq_one_letter_code
_entity_poly.pdbx_strand_id
1 'polypeptide(L)'
;MIERNDSSVSKVVLARSTRVVPTAIIDPLTWLACLKVEGDNAYQFFLQPPNAPAFIGNTPEQLFHRKGLHITSDALAATRARGVSLELDHQIELDLLTSLEDDIEFTTAVNENGQKTTEDPTFICSINWKFEILSSLHPSPAVCGFPTEEAQLLIAETEVFDRGMYVGPVGWFGGERRE
;
A
#
# COMPACT_ATOMS: atom_id res chain seq x y z
N MET A 1 -3.04 -0.36 -21.49
CA MET A 1 -2.00 0.69 -21.51
C MET A 1 -2.67 1.97 -21.99
N ILE A 2 -2.76 3.00 -21.15
CA ILE A 2 -3.25 4.32 -21.61
C ILE A 2 -2.04 4.98 -22.29
N GLU A 3 -1.98 4.94 -23.61
CA GLU A 3 -0.95 5.67 -24.38
C GLU A 3 -1.39 7.12 -24.53
N ARG A 4 -1.12 7.95 -23.51
CA ARG A 4 -1.12 9.41 -23.66
C ARG A 4 0.33 9.86 -23.85
N ASN A 5 0.65 10.29 -25.07
CA ASN A 5 1.98 10.75 -25.50
C ASN A 5 2.41 12.11 -24.89
N ASP A 6 1.72 12.61 -23.86
CA ASP A 6 1.89 13.98 -23.33
C ASP A 6 1.75 14.06 -21.80
N SER A 7 1.82 12.94 -21.08
CA SER A 7 1.81 12.97 -19.61
C SER A 7 3.23 12.99 -19.07
N SER A 8 3.57 13.99 -18.26
CA SER A 8 4.75 14.06 -17.39
C SER A 8 4.83 12.93 -16.34
N VAL A 9 3.88 12.00 -16.37
CA VAL A 9 3.72 10.89 -15.43
C VAL A 9 4.44 9.66 -15.95
N SER A 10 5.47 9.22 -15.23
CA SER A 10 6.22 8.00 -15.50
C SER A 10 5.49 6.73 -15.04
N LYS A 11 4.68 6.83 -13.98
CA LYS A 11 3.89 5.71 -13.42
C LYS A 11 2.56 6.23 -12.88
N VAL A 12 1.47 5.51 -13.13
CA VAL A 12 0.17 5.74 -12.50
C VAL A 12 -0.46 4.41 -12.10
N VAL A 13 -1.05 4.36 -10.92
CA VAL A 13 -1.72 3.18 -10.38
C VAL A 13 -3.22 3.47 -10.34
N LEU A 14 -3.96 2.83 -11.25
CA LEU A 14 -5.41 2.94 -11.31
C LEU A 14 -6.07 1.79 -10.55
N ALA A 15 -7.17 2.10 -9.89
CA ALA A 15 -7.98 1.19 -9.11
C ALA A 15 -9.35 0.97 -9.77
N ARG A 16 -10.03 -0.08 -9.32
CA ARG A 16 -11.45 -0.35 -9.65
C ARG A 16 -12.17 -0.82 -8.40
N SER A 17 -13.48 -0.60 -8.35
CA SER A 17 -14.33 -1.01 -7.24
C SER A 17 -15.38 -2.03 -7.71
N THR A 18 -15.58 -3.06 -6.90
CA THR A 18 -16.68 -4.03 -7.06
C THR A 18 -17.59 -3.96 -5.85
N ARG A 19 -18.88 -3.72 -6.08
CA ARG A 19 -19.89 -3.73 -5.03
C ARG A 19 -20.69 -5.02 -5.09
N VAL A 20 -20.70 -5.75 -3.98
CA VAL A 20 -21.51 -6.96 -3.80
C VAL A 20 -22.63 -6.66 -2.81
N VAL A 21 -23.85 -7.06 -3.14
CA VAL A 21 -25.02 -6.96 -2.26
C VAL A 21 -25.38 -8.36 -1.79
N PRO A 22 -25.01 -8.75 -0.56
CA PRO A 22 -25.30 -10.08 -0.05
C PRO A 22 -26.79 -10.20 0.30
N THR A 23 -27.32 -11.42 0.24
CA THR A 23 -28.69 -11.74 0.68
C THR A 23 -28.80 -11.92 2.19
N ALA A 24 -27.66 -12.03 2.89
CA ALA A 24 -27.56 -12.17 4.34
C ALA A 24 -26.67 -11.07 4.92
N ILE A 25 -26.85 -10.79 6.22
CA ILE A 25 -25.96 -9.89 6.95
C ILE A 25 -24.60 -10.58 7.09
N ILE A 26 -23.55 -9.89 6.64
CA ILE A 26 -22.17 -10.34 6.83
C ILE A 26 -21.69 -9.79 8.16
N ASP A 27 -21.32 -10.68 9.08
CA ASP A 27 -20.55 -10.29 10.26
C ASP A 27 -19.10 -9.98 9.85
N PRO A 28 -18.64 -8.73 10.00
CA PRO A 28 -17.30 -8.33 9.58
C PRO A 28 -16.16 -9.09 10.26
N LEU A 29 -16.34 -9.51 11.53
CA LEU A 29 -15.32 -10.26 12.26
C LEU A 29 -15.18 -11.68 11.72
N THR A 30 -16.31 -12.35 11.44
CA THR A 30 -16.31 -13.64 10.76
C THR A 30 -15.61 -13.55 9.39
N TRP A 31 -15.88 -12.49 8.63
CA TRP A 31 -15.22 -12.28 7.33
C TRP A 31 -13.70 -12.10 7.48
N LEU A 32 -13.26 -11.28 8.44
CA LEU A 32 -11.83 -11.07 8.72
C LEU A 32 -11.13 -12.37 9.13
N ALA A 33 -11.80 -13.22 9.93
CA ALA A 33 -11.26 -14.51 10.33
C ALA A 33 -11.04 -15.45 9.12
N CYS A 34 -11.91 -15.41 8.10
CA CYS A 34 -11.71 -16.15 6.86
C CYS A 34 -10.50 -15.67 6.07
N LEU A 35 -10.22 -14.36 6.04
CA LEU A 35 -9.06 -13.79 5.35
C LEU A 35 -7.72 -14.21 5.97
N LYS A 36 -7.70 -14.58 7.25
CA LYS A 36 -6.47 -14.98 7.94
C LYS A 36 -5.83 -16.24 7.33
N VAL A 37 -6.64 -17.06 6.66
CA VAL A 37 -6.19 -18.29 6.01
C VAL A 37 -5.30 -17.99 4.78
N GLU A 38 -5.31 -16.75 4.27
CA GLU A 38 -4.63 -16.38 3.02
C GLU A 38 -3.14 -15.98 3.17
N GLY A 39 -2.58 -15.91 4.39
CA GLY A 39 -1.13 -15.76 4.55
C GLY A 39 -0.63 -15.44 5.96
N ASP A 40 0.51 -16.03 6.34
CA ASP A 40 1.18 -15.82 7.63
C ASP A 40 1.89 -14.44 7.75
N ASN A 41 2.11 -13.76 6.61
CA ASN A 41 2.89 -12.51 6.52
C ASN A 41 2.04 -11.30 6.12
N ALA A 42 0.80 -11.21 6.60
CA ALA A 42 -0.09 -10.09 6.32
C ALA A 42 -0.57 -9.39 7.59
N TYR A 43 -0.79 -8.08 7.49
CA TYR A 43 -1.34 -7.24 8.53
C TYR A 43 -2.86 -7.16 8.38
N GLN A 44 -3.55 -7.80 9.32
CA GLN A 44 -5.00 -7.70 9.43
C GLN A 44 -5.40 -6.47 10.23
N PHE A 45 -6.40 -5.74 9.73
CA PHE A 45 -6.99 -4.62 10.46
C PHE A 45 -8.52 -4.64 10.40
N PHE A 46 -9.11 -4.03 11.42
CA PHE A 46 -10.54 -3.86 11.59
C PHE A 46 -10.81 -2.48 12.16
N LEU A 47 -11.52 -1.64 11.40
CA LEU A 47 -11.94 -0.31 11.82
C LEU A 47 -13.46 -0.21 11.68
N GLN A 48 -14.16 0.03 12.78
CA GLN A 48 -15.60 0.29 12.75
C GLN A 48 -15.93 1.52 13.60
N PRO A 49 -16.00 2.70 12.97
CA PRO A 49 -16.46 3.90 13.66
C PRO A 49 -17.92 3.75 14.15
N PRO A 50 -18.31 4.45 15.23
CA PRO A 50 -19.70 4.44 15.69
C PRO A 50 -20.65 4.86 14.57
N ASN A 51 -21.71 4.07 14.34
CA ASN A 51 -22.72 4.30 13.31
C ASN A 51 -22.19 4.28 11.86
N ALA A 52 -21.00 3.70 11.62
CA ALA A 52 -20.44 3.53 10.28
C ALA A 52 -20.25 2.03 9.92
N PRO A 53 -20.21 1.69 8.62
CA PRO A 53 -19.79 0.36 8.18
C PRO A 53 -18.39 0.01 8.67
N ALA A 54 -18.13 -1.27 8.87
CA ALA A 54 -16.78 -1.75 9.15
C ALA A 54 -15.91 -1.67 7.89
N PHE A 55 -14.66 -1.29 8.08
CA PHE A 55 -13.58 -1.34 7.09
C PHE A 55 -12.55 -2.35 7.56
N ILE A 56 -12.34 -3.38 6.76
CA ILE A 56 -11.49 -4.52 7.09
C ILE A 56 -10.51 -4.77 5.95
N GLY A 57 -9.35 -5.32 6.27
CA GLY A 57 -8.36 -5.67 5.26
C GLY A 57 -7.30 -6.62 5.79
N ASN A 58 -6.56 -7.21 4.84
CA ASN A 58 -5.45 -8.11 5.05
C ASN A 58 -4.33 -7.69 4.09
N THR A 59 -3.49 -6.74 4.50
CA THR A 59 -2.46 -6.15 3.63
C THR A 59 -1.11 -6.83 3.83
N PRO A 60 -0.39 -7.23 2.77
CA PRO A 60 0.97 -7.76 2.90
C PRO A 60 2.02 -6.67 3.12
N GLU A 61 1.67 -5.39 2.91
CA GLU A 61 2.63 -4.29 2.87
C GLU A 61 2.57 -3.42 4.14
N GLN A 62 3.72 -3.23 4.77
CA GLN A 62 3.89 -2.29 5.89
C GLN A 62 4.48 -0.97 5.39
N LEU A 63 3.67 0.10 5.43
CA LEU A 63 4.13 1.44 5.04
C LEU A 63 5.34 1.88 5.87
N PHE A 64 5.29 1.73 7.19
CA PHE A 64 6.49 1.79 8.04
C PHE A 64 6.25 1.16 9.41
N HIS A 65 7.35 0.80 10.06
CA HIS A 65 7.41 0.46 11.47
C HIS A 65 8.54 1.23 12.15
N ARG A 66 8.31 1.65 13.39
CA ARG A 66 9.31 2.36 14.17
C ARG A 66 9.51 1.72 15.54
N LYS A 67 10.77 1.46 15.87
CA LYS A 67 11.20 1.02 17.20
C LYS A 67 12.34 1.92 17.69
N GLY A 68 12.04 2.79 18.65
CA GLY A 68 12.99 3.78 19.15
C GLY A 68 13.37 4.78 18.04
N LEU A 69 14.64 4.77 17.63
CA LEU A 69 15.15 5.61 16.54
C LEU A 69 15.23 4.86 15.19
N HIS A 70 14.90 3.57 15.17
CA HIS A 70 14.96 2.77 13.96
C HIS A 70 13.61 2.78 13.25
N ILE A 71 13.61 3.10 11.95
CA ILE A 71 12.44 3.09 11.08
C ILE A 71 12.71 2.10 9.95
N THR A 72 11.75 1.22 9.68
CA THR A 72 11.74 0.31 8.54
C THR A 72 10.50 0.61 7.70
N SER A 73 10.59 0.43 6.39
CA SER A 73 9.50 0.56 5.43
C SER A 73 9.62 -0.57 4.43
N ASP A 74 8.50 -1.19 4.10
CA ASP A 74 8.43 -2.09 2.96
C ASP A 74 8.06 -1.28 1.71
N ALA A 75 8.46 -1.76 0.55
CA ALA A 75 8.03 -1.26 -0.74
C ALA A 75 7.64 -2.46 -1.60
N LEU A 76 6.34 -2.67 -1.78
CA LEU A 76 5.83 -3.75 -2.61
C LEU A 76 5.40 -3.18 -3.96
N ALA A 77 6.05 -3.63 -5.02
CA ALA A 77 5.74 -3.25 -6.39
C ALA A 77 6.06 -4.43 -7.32
N ALA A 78 5.35 -4.50 -8.46
CA ALA A 78 5.25 -5.66 -9.32
C ALA A 78 4.63 -6.90 -8.63
N THR A 79 3.48 -7.36 -9.15
CA THR A 79 2.77 -8.50 -8.58
C THR A 79 2.43 -9.52 -9.67
N ARG A 80 2.53 -10.81 -9.33
CA ARG A 80 2.04 -11.92 -10.14
C ARG A 80 1.12 -12.81 -9.31
N ALA A 81 0.11 -13.38 -9.96
CA ALA A 81 -0.76 -14.36 -9.32
C ALA A 81 0.03 -15.66 -9.06
N ARG A 82 -0.27 -16.34 -7.96
CA ARG A 82 0.35 -17.63 -7.65
C ARG A 82 -0.04 -18.70 -8.67
N GLY A 83 0.89 -19.60 -8.98
CA GLY A 83 0.68 -20.73 -9.87
C GLY A 83 -0.26 -21.77 -9.29
N VAL A 84 -1.02 -22.46 -10.15
CA VAL A 84 -1.92 -23.55 -9.73
C VAL A 84 -1.19 -24.84 -9.37
N SER A 85 0.10 -24.93 -9.69
CA SER A 85 1.01 -26.02 -9.34
C SER A 85 2.34 -25.45 -8.86
N LEU A 86 3.09 -26.22 -8.07
CA LEU A 86 4.41 -25.80 -7.57
C LEU A 86 5.38 -25.43 -8.71
N GLU A 87 5.36 -26.21 -9.79
CA GLU A 87 6.23 -25.96 -10.96
C GLU A 87 5.89 -24.61 -11.63
N LEU A 88 4.59 -24.37 -11.87
CA LEU A 88 4.15 -23.13 -12.49
C LEU A 88 4.40 -21.94 -11.56
N ASP A 89 4.20 -22.11 -10.26
CA ASP A 89 4.43 -21.08 -9.26
C ASP A 89 5.91 -20.67 -9.21
N HIS A 90 6.82 -21.64 -9.27
CA HIS A 90 8.25 -21.39 -9.35
C HIS A 90 8.65 -20.71 -10.68
N GLN A 91 8.02 -21.08 -11.80
CA GLN A 91 8.26 -20.38 -13.07
C GLN A 91 7.79 -18.92 -12.99
N ILE A 92 6.61 -18.67 -12.42
CA ILE A 92 6.09 -17.30 -12.23
C ILE A 92 7.00 -16.49 -11.30
N GLU A 93 7.55 -17.10 -10.26
CA GLU A 93 8.55 -16.47 -9.39
C GLU A 93 9.81 -16.08 -10.19
N LEU A 94 10.36 -16.99 -10.98
CA LEU A 94 11.52 -16.71 -11.83
C LEU A 94 11.24 -15.60 -12.86
N ASP A 95 10.05 -15.62 -13.46
CA ASP A 95 9.63 -14.60 -14.44
C ASP A 95 9.53 -13.23 -13.76
N LEU A 96 8.96 -13.16 -12.55
CA LEU A 96 8.89 -11.91 -11.77
C LEU A 96 10.29 -11.40 -11.40
N LEU A 97 11.21 -12.28 -10.99
CA LEU A 97 12.58 -11.92 -10.59
C LEU A 97 13.47 -11.49 -11.76
N THR A 98 13.15 -11.91 -12.99
CA THR A 98 13.98 -11.64 -14.18
C THR A 98 13.37 -10.61 -15.14
N SER A 99 12.13 -10.19 -14.89
CA SER A 99 11.43 -9.20 -15.70
C SER A 99 11.99 -7.79 -15.47
N LEU A 100 12.49 -7.18 -16.56
CA LEU A 100 13.02 -5.82 -16.53
C LEU A 100 11.94 -4.78 -16.20
N GLU A 101 10.71 -4.99 -16.66
CA GLU A 101 9.60 -4.07 -16.39
C GLU A 101 9.25 -4.08 -14.90
N ASP A 102 9.18 -5.27 -14.30
CA ASP A 102 8.90 -5.44 -12.87
C ASP A 102 10.05 -4.90 -12.01
N ASP A 103 11.31 -5.11 -12.42
CA ASP A 103 12.49 -4.57 -11.74
C ASP A 103 12.54 -3.03 -11.77
N ILE A 104 12.16 -2.42 -12.90
CA ILE A 104 12.03 -0.95 -13.00
C ILE A 104 10.92 -0.46 -12.05
N GLU A 105 9.79 -1.16 -11.99
CA GLU A 105 8.68 -0.81 -11.12
C GLU A 105 9.10 -0.86 -9.64
N PHE A 106 9.78 -1.93 -9.24
CA PHE A 106 10.32 -2.13 -7.89
C PHE A 106 11.39 -1.10 -7.54
N THR A 107 12.39 -0.93 -8.41
CA THR A 107 13.49 0.02 -8.20
C THR A 107 12.99 1.46 -8.06
N THR A 108 11.98 1.84 -8.85
CA THR A 108 11.34 3.16 -8.72
C THR A 108 10.68 3.30 -7.35
N ALA A 109 9.89 2.32 -6.90
CA ALA A 109 9.25 2.37 -5.58
C ALA A 109 10.26 2.47 -4.43
N VAL A 110 11.35 1.69 -4.49
CA VAL A 110 12.40 1.68 -3.46
C VAL A 110 13.17 2.99 -3.42
N ASN A 111 13.61 3.51 -4.57
CA ASN A 111 14.41 4.73 -4.62
C ASN A 111 13.63 5.94 -4.09
N GLU A 112 12.36 6.07 -4.50
CA GLU A 112 11.52 7.17 -4.05
C GLU A 112 11.23 7.08 -2.54
N ASN A 113 10.90 5.90 -2.02
CA ASN A 113 10.74 5.70 -0.56
C ASN A 113 12.05 5.95 0.21
N GLY A 114 13.20 5.58 -0.38
CA GLY A 114 14.53 5.79 0.18
C GLY A 114 14.89 7.27 0.30
N GLN A 115 14.76 8.04 -0.78
CA GLN A 115 15.02 9.49 -0.77
C GLN A 115 14.20 10.20 0.31
N LYS A 116 12.91 9.86 0.38
CA LYS A 116 11.95 10.36 1.37
C LYS A 116 12.30 10.08 2.84
N THR A 117 13.11 9.06 3.11
CA THR A 117 13.49 8.65 4.49
C THR A 117 14.90 9.07 4.90
N THR A 118 15.80 9.31 3.94
CA THR A 118 17.22 9.66 4.22
C THR A 118 17.52 11.15 4.30
N GLU A 119 16.66 12.01 3.75
CA GLU A 119 16.98 13.43 3.57
C GLU A 119 16.88 14.30 4.84
N ASP A 120 16.21 13.84 5.91
CA ASP A 120 16.15 14.59 7.16
C ASP A 120 16.19 13.69 8.43
N PRO A 121 17.37 13.53 9.05
CA PRO A 121 17.50 12.76 10.29
C PRO A 121 16.82 13.43 11.50
N THR A 122 16.36 14.68 11.38
CA THR A 122 15.69 15.38 12.50
C THR A 122 14.26 14.87 12.73
N PHE A 123 13.62 14.25 11.72
CA PHE A 123 12.31 13.62 11.86
C PHE A 123 12.26 12.59 12.99
N ILE A 124 13.36 11.88 13.21
CA ILE A 124 13.42 10.83 14.24
C ILE A 124 13.27 11.47 15.65
N CYS A 125 13.75 12.68 15.85
CA CYS A 125 13.75 13.38 17.13
C CYS A 125 12.61 14.41 17.28
N SER A 126 11.84 14.66 16.22
CA SER A 126 10.72 15.59 16.21
C SER A 126 9.57 15.12 17.11
N ILE A 127 8.86 16.07 17.74
CA ILE A 127 7.60 15.79 18.45
C ILE A 127 6.48 15.32 17.50
N ASN A 128 6.58 15.70 16.22
CA ASN A 128 5.58 15.42 15.19
C ASN A 128 6.03 14.33 14.22
N TRP A 129 7.07 13.56 14.59
CA TRP A 129 7.67 12.51 13.76
C TRP A 129 6.65 11.60 13.07
N LYS A 130 5.53 11.32 13.74
CA LYS A 130 4.44 10.45 13.25
C LYS A 130 3.87 10.95 11.93
N PHE A 131 3.57 12.26 11.87
CA PHE A 131 2.96 12.89 10.71
C PHE A 131 3.98 13.21 9.63
N GLU A 132 5.21 13.53 10.03
CA GLU A 132 6.33 13.78 9.11
C GLU A 132 6.67 12.53 8.29
N ILE A 133 6.84 11.38 8.96
CA ILE A 133 7.10 10.10 8.26
C ILE A 133 5.91 9.73 7.37
N LEU A 134 4.68 9.83 7.88
CA LEU A 134 3.47 9.51 7.12
C LEU A 134 3.38 10.35 5.84
N SER A 135 3.57 11.67 5.94
CA SER A 135 3.45 12.59 4.82
C SER A 135 4.60 12.42 3.81
N SER A 136 5.77 11.96 4.27
CA SER A 136 6.88 11.66 3.40
C SER A 136 6.59 10.39 2.57
N LEU A 137 6.21 9.29 3.24
CA LEU A 137 6.05 7.98 2.61
C LEU A 137 4.74 7.79 1.85
N HIS A 138 3.65 8.47 2.25
CA HIS A 138 2.33 8.30 1.64
C HIS A 138 1.87 9.55 0.86
N PRO A 139 1.31 9.38 -0.35
CA PRO A 139 1.18 8.12 -1.07
C PRO A 139 2.49 7.67 -1.70
N SER A 140 2.72 6.35 -1.71
CA SER A 140 3.88 5.77 -2.38
C SER A 140 3.63 5.64 -3.88
N PRO A 141 4.69 5.54 -4.71
CA PRO A 141 4.55 5.21 -6.12
C PRO A 141 3.87 3.86 -6.40
N ALA A 142 3.81 2.96 -5.41
CA ALA A 142 3.14 1.66 -5.51
C ALA A 142 1.60 1.76 -5.49
N VAL A 143 1.04 2.80 -4.88
CA VAL A 143 -0.43 2.97 -4.76
C VAL A 143 -0.99 4.17 -5.52
N CYS A 144 -0.12 5.10 -5.91
CA CYS A 144 -0.48 6.32 -6.62
C CYS A 144 0.24 6.40 -7.97
N GLY A 145 1.57 6.53 -7.95
CA GLY A 145 2.37 6.72 -9.15
C GLY A 145 3.49 7.74 -8.95
N PHE A 146 4.17 8.09 -10.04
CA PHE A 146 5.30 9.00 -10.05
C PHE A 146 5.36 9.82 -11.36
N PRO A 147 5.65 11.13 -11.31
CA PRO A 147 5.65 11.99 -10.11
C PRO A 147 4.26 12.03 -9.43
N THR A 148 4.25 12.26 -8.11
CA THR A 148 3.04 12.00 -7.29
C THR A 148 1.88 12.93 -7.61
N GLU A 149 2.11 14.23 -7.80
CA GLU A 149 1.03 15.21 -8.02
C GLU A 149 0.30 14.95 -9.35
N GLU A 150 1.06 14.71 -10.42
CA GLU A 150 0.50 14.46 -11.74
C GLU A 150 -0.18 13.09 -11.82
N ALA A 151 0.35 12.08 -11.12
CA ALA A 151 -0.33 10.80 -10.99
C ALA A 151 -1.68 10.94 -10.26
N GLN A 152 -1.75 11.76 -9.20
CA GLN A 152 -3.02 12.03 -8.49
C GLN A 152 -4.04 12.73 -9.38
N LEU A 153 -3.63 13.73 -10.17
CA LEU A 153 -4.50 14.40 -11.13
C LEU A 153 -5.07 13.40 -12.15
N LEU A 154 -4.21 12.54 -12.70
CA LEU A 154 -4.64 11.52 -13.66
C LEU A 154 -5.59 10.49 -13.03
N ILE A 155 -5.35 10.09 -11.79
CA ILE A 155 -6.26 9.22 -11.03
C ILE A 155 -7.64 9.91 -10.88
N ALA A 156 -7.65 11.17 -10.46
CA ALA A 156 -8.89 11.93 -10.26
C ALA A 156 -9.69 12.14 -11.56
N GLU A 157 -9.01 12.27 -12.71
CA GLU A 157 -9.64 12.35 -14.03
C GLU A 157 -10.18 11.01 -14.54
N THR A 158 -9.54 9.91 -14.16
CA THR A 158 -9.79 8.58 -14.75
C THR A 158 -10.75 7.74 -13.93
N GLU A 159 -10.68 7.81 -12.59
CA GLU A 159 -11.47 6.96 -11.71
C GLU A 159 -12.86 7.56 -11.46
N VAL A 160 -13.89 6.77 -11.80
CA VAL A 160 -15.31 7.17 -11.65
C VAL A 160 -15.89 6.82 -10.27
N PHE A 161 -15.04 6.68 -9.25
CA PHE A 161 -15.44 6.36 -7.88
C PHE A 161 -14.47 6.99 -6.87
N ASP A 162 -14.94 7.15 -5.63
CA ASP A 162 -14.09 7.59 -4.52
C ASP A 162 -13.39 6.39 -3.87
N ARG A 163 -12.06 6.46 -3.74
CA ARG A 163 -11.27 5.43 -3.05
C ARG A 163 -11.59 5.39 -1.56
N GLY A 164 -12.03 6.49 -0.94
CA GLY A 164 -12.30 6.56 0.49
C GLY A 164 -11.07 6.16 1.30
N MET A 165 -11.18 5.11 2.13
CA MET A 165 -10.04 4.57 2.90
C MET A 165 -9.16 3.59 2.11
N TYR A 166 -9.55 3.20 0.88
CA TYR A 166 -8.74 2.32 0.04
C TYR A 166 -7.41 2.98 -0.31
N VAL A 167 -6.31 2.19 -0.27
CA VAL A 167 -4.90 2.61 -0.35
C VAL A 167 -4.41 3.61 0.71
N GLY A 168 -5.26 4.01 1.67
CA GLY A 168 -4.84 4.84 2.81
C GLY A 168 -4.05 4.04 3.86
N PRO A 169 -3.15 4.69 4.63
CA PRO A 169 -2.43 4.03 5.70
C PRO A 169 -3.35 3.74 6.89
N VAL A 170 -3.24 2.54 7.45
CA VAL A 170 -3.92 2.12 8.68
C VAL A 170 -2.89 1.59 9.67
N GLY A 171 -2.96 2.04 10.92
CA GLY A 171 -2.05 1.59 11.96
C GLY A 171 -2.29 2.29 13.29
N TRP A 172 -1.38 2.11 14.23
CA TRP A 172 -1.41 2.76 15.53
C TRP A 172 -0.05 3.33 15.88
N PHE A 173 -0.08 4.37 16.71
CA PHE A 173 1.10 4.88 17.37
C PHE A 173 1.01 4.57 18.86
N GLY A 174 2.02 3.89 19.39
CA GLY A 174 2.14 3.73 20.84
C GLY A 174 2.27 5.09 21.53
N GLY A 175 1.69 5.20 22.73
CA GLY A 175 2.05 6.26 23.66
C GLY A 175 3.35 5.88 24.36
N GLU A 176 4.40 6.68 24.21
CA GLU A 176 5.54 6.54 25.10
C GLU A 176 5.12 7.01 26.50
N ARG A 177 5.00 6.09 27.46
CA ARG A 177 5.33 6.47 28.84
C ARG A 177 6.83 6.68 28.85
N ARG A 178 7.24 7.95 28.91
CA ARG A 178 8.55 8.30 29.43
C ARG A 178 8.50 8.02 30.94
N GLU A 179 9.13 6.93 31.37
CA GLU A 179 9.60 6.81 32.76
C GLU A 179 10.96 7.49 32.89
#